data_AF-A0A812R673-F1
#
_entry.id   AF-A0A812R673-F1
#
_cell.length_a   1.000
_cell.length_b   1.000
_cell.length_c   1.000
_cell.angle_alpha   90.00
_cell.angle_beta   90.00
_cell.angle_gamma   90.00
#
_symmetry.space_group_name_H-M   'P 1'
#
loop_
_entity.id
_entity.type
_entity.pdbx_description
1 polymer ?
#
loop_
_entity_poly.entity_id
_entity_poly.type
_entity_poly.pdbx_seq_one_letter_code
_entity_poly.pdbx_strand_id
1 'polypeptide(L)'
;MSDDLLEQVRAPGGSLEEKLEAVIDVFRASQRHLESCREALRRQALERRQAEGRERLPAEVEEVISGGTYLDSFLEAYDGQSFLLHNEEIVPCHEYRLGLEVNSGGAYWKGISIQEAAVRHDVQAVAGASGLEGSMNIISQFGAAQRGAVLAWRWQHVLDAGPYDLPEWLAKALATEGNDPLRKLHAELEAVRRWEHQVQQDTCKYIKSNNEVKDIYIREVLRLWPSETDHQGVEVCKKCAWVEGLDATLFTSRNILVQRVPYDDSHALALHACIARRQVDEKDKDQSPPYRLITTWMWVQCPREAVAEPAQVHAASRSRTGKAPEAEVVQLAKGKEVSGVNRTLSIPYEIRPSTFSGTPHGAIQGEVGAMGATSASSTYLVSRPSTAGSLSRPLSLQQKVPAQAMPVPVPMGPAVASVATPSKVWFCAPGSPPMGTVTGPGSVASVRR
;
A
#
# COMPACT_ATOMS: atom_id res chain seq x y z
N MET A 1 15.13 -8.86 0.16
CA MET A 1 14.14 -9.09 1.24
C MET A 1 14.71 -10.17 2.16
N SER A 2 14.56 -10.09 3.49
CA SER A 2 15.02 -11.15 4.38
C SER A 2 14.11 -12.38 4.27
N ASP A 3 14.69 -13.58 4.42
CA ASP A 3 13.93 -14.84 4.39
C ASP A 3 12.85 -14.86 5.48
N ASP A 4 13.15 -14.32 6.66
CA ASP A 4 12.21 -14.19 7.77
C ASP A 4 10.94 -13.41 7.40
N LEU A 5 11.08 -12.32 6.62
CA LEU A 5 9.92 -11.52 6.19
C LEU A 5 9.09 -12.32 5.19
N LEU A 6 9.73 -13.03 4.25
CA LEU A 6 9.01 -13.86 3.28
C LEU A 6 8.24 -14.98 3.97
N GLU A 7 8.82 -15.62 4.99
CA GLU A 7 8.13 -16.62 5.80
C GLU A 7 6.90 -16.02 6.51
N GLN A 8 7.03 -14.85 7.12
CA GLN A 8 5.91 -14.14 7.77
C GLN A 8 4.79 -13.79 6.78
N VAL A 9 5.14 -13.29 5.59
CA VAL A 9 4.19 -12.86 4.55
C VAL A 9 3.49 -14.07 3.92
N ARG A 10 4.18 -15.22 3.81
CA ARG A 10 3.62 -16.49 3.33
C ARG A 10 2.76 -17.21 4.35
N ALA A 11 2.97 -16.96 5.65
CA ALA A 11 2.24 -17.66 6.70
C ALA A 11 0.72 -17.54 6.46
N PRO A 12 -0.02 -18.66 6.34
CA PRO A 12 -1.44 -18.59 6.04
C PRO A 12 -2.22 -17.91 7.16
N GLY A 13 -3.24 -17.13 6.79
CA GLY A 13 -4.02 -16.33 7.75
C GLY A 13 -3.23 -15.14 8.28
N GLY A 14 -3.59 -14.66 9.48
CA GLY A 14 -3.06 -13.41 10.03
C GLY A 14 -3.62 -12.18 9.33
N SER A 15 -3.40 -11.00 9.91
CA SER A 15 -3.87 -9.75 9.32
C SER A 15 -3.11 -9.42 8.04
N LEU A 16 -3.83 -9.28 6.92
CA LEU A 16 -3.22 -8.85 5.67
C LEU A 16 -2.69 -7.41 5.76
N GLU A 17 -3.37 -6.56 6.54
CA GLU A 17 -2.91 -5.21 6.86
C GLU A 17 -1.54 -5.23 7.55
N GLU A 18 -1.36 -6.04 8.60
CA GLU A 18 -0.09 -6.15 9.31
C GLU A 18 1.04 -6.66 8.39
N LYS A 19 0.73 -7.61 7.50
CA LYS A 19 1.69 -8.11 6.52
C LYS A 19 2.09 -7.03 5.50
N LEU A 20 1.12 -6.26 4.99
CA LEU A 20 1.38 -5.15 4.08
C LEU A 20 2.26 -4.09 4.74
N GLU A 21 1.95 -3.70 5.99
CA GLU A 21 2.74 -2.74 6.75
C GLU A 21 4.18 -3.23 6.97
N ALA A 22 4.37 -4.50 7.34
CA ALA A 22 5.70 -5.09 7.50
C ALA A 22 6.54 -5.03 6.20
N VAL A 23 5.92 -5.35 5.05
CA VAL A 23 6.60 -5.27 3.74
C VAL A 23 6.93 -3.80 3.39
N ILE A 24 5.99 -2.88 3.59
CA ILE A 24 6.18 -1.44 3.37
C ILE A 24 7.37 -0.93 4.19
N ASP A 25 7.46 -1.31 5.46
CA ASP A 25 8.52 -0.83 6.35
C ASP A 25 9.89 -1.37 5.95
N VAL A 26 9.99 -2.62 5.53
CA VAL A 26 11.25 -3.17 4.99
C VAL A 26 11.66 -2.45 3.71
N PHE A 27 10.74 -2.22 2.78
CA PHE A 27 11.05 -1.51 1.52
C PHE A 27 11.49 -0.07 1.79
N ARG A 28 10.81 0.61 2.71
CA ARG A 28 11.14 1.97 3.15
C ARG A 28 12.50 2.01 3.86
N ALA A 29 12.83 1.00 4.66
CA ALA A 29 14.15 0.90 5.31
C ALA A 29 15.26 0.68 4.27
N SER A 30 15.07 -0.20 3.30
CA SER A 30 16.01 -0.41 2.18
C SER A 30 16.21 0.85 1.35
N GLN A 31 15.12 1.56 1.02
CA GLN A 31 15.18 2.84 0.32
C GLN A 31 16.03 3.88 1.08
N ARG A 32 15.73 4.10 2.37
CA ARG A 32 16.47 5.04 3.22
C ARG A 32 17.94 4.65 3.36
N HIS A 33 18.24 3.35 3.40
CA HIS A 33 19.62 2.87 3.45
C HIS A 33 20.40 3.30 2.21
N LEU A 34 19.85 3.07 1.00
CA LEU A 34 20.49 3.50 -0.25
C LEU A 34 20.64 5.02 -0.32
N GLU A 35 19.62 5.78 0.11
CA GLU A 35 19.70 7.23 0.18
C GLU A 35 20.82 7.71 1.13
N SER A 36 21.01 7.04 2.26
CA SER A 36 22.10 7.34 3.21
C SER A 36 23.49 7.02 2.64
N CYS A 37 23.57 6.05 1.73
CA CYS A 37 24.80 5.63 1.05
C CYS A 37 25.12 6.42 -0.22
N ARG A 38 24.32 7.45 -0.56
CA ARG A 38 24.44 8.22 -1.82
C ARG A 38 25.87 8.65 -2.16
N GLU A 39 26.59 9.24 -1.21
CA GLU A 39 27.95 9.73 -1.44
C GLU A 39 28.95 8.62 -1.75
N ALA A 40 28.80 7.47 -1.08
CA ALA A 40 29.64 6.29 -1.32
C ALA A 40 29.33 5.67 -2.70
N LEU A 41 28.05 5.54 -3.04
CA LEU A 41 27.59 5.02 -4.33
C LEU A 41 28.02 5.92 -5.49
N ARG A 42 27.94 7.25 -5.32
CA ARG A 42 28.44 8.24 -6.27
C ARG A 42 29.92 8.05 -6.58
N ARG A 43 30.76 7.93 -5.54
CA ARG A 43 32.21 7.69 -5.71
C ARG A 43 32.47 6.34 -6.39
N GLN A 44 31.83 5.28 -5.92
CA GLN A 44 32.00 3.94 -6.46
C GLN A 44 31.58 3.84 -7.93
N ALA A 45 30.53 4.55 -8.34
CA ALA A 45 30.09 4.60 -9.73
C ALA A 45 31.16 5.18 -10.67
N LEU A 46 31.84 6.24 -10.25
CA LEU A 46 32.94 6.84 -11.00
C LEU A 46 34.15 5.89 -11.09
N GLU A 47 34.54 5.28 -9.97
CA GLU A 47 35.65 4.32 -9.89
C GLU A 47 35.41 3.08 -10.78
N ARG A 48 34.21 2.49 -10.71
CA ARG A 48 33.86 1.32 -11.53
C ARG A 48 33.92 1.62 -13.02
N ARG A 49 33.42 2.77 -13.46
CA ARG A 49 33.45 3.16 -14.89
C ARG A 49 34.87 3.35 -15.40
N GLN A 50 35.75 3.95 -14.59
CA GLN A 50 37.16 4.08 -14.92
C GLN A 50 37.85 2.70 -15.07
N ALA A 51 37.51 1.76 -14.19
CA ALA A 51 38.08 0.40 -14.21
C ALA A 51 37.55 -0.49 -15.34
N GLU A 52 36.24 -0.43 -15.64
CA GLU A 52 35.60 -1.33 -16.60
C GLU A 52 35.77 -0.89 -18.06
N GLY A 53 36.23 0.35 -18.31
CA GLY A 53 36.40 0.87 -19.67
C GLY A 53 35.10 0.95 -20.50
N ARG A 54 33.94 0.79 -19.85
CA ARG A 54 32.61 0.96 -20.44
C ARG A 54 32.36 2.41 -20.81
N GLU A 55 31.27 2.67 -21.55
CA GLU A 55 30.82 4.00 -21.98
C GLU A 55 31.15 5.07 -20.93
N ARG A 56 32.18 5.86 -21.24
CA ARG A 56 32.61 6.95 -20.37
C ARG A 56 31.52 8.00 -20.34
N LEU A 57 31.20 8.48 -19.14
CA LEU A 57 30.38 9.67 -19.05
C LEU A 57 31.15 10.82 -19.72
N PRO A 58 30.46 11.80 -20.31
CA PRO A 58 31.13 12.99 -20.78
C PRO A 58 31.93 13.63 -19.64
N ALA A 59 33.12 14.15 -19.95
CA ALA A 59 34.04 14.67 -18.93
C ALA A 59 33.41 15.77 -18.08
N GLU A 60 32.55 16.62 -18.66
CA GLU A 60 31.83 17.64 -17.89
C GLU A 60 30.83 17.02 -16.90
N VAL A 61 30.17 15.92 -17.27
CA VAL A 61 29.25 15.20 -16.37
C VAL A 61 30.03 14.59 -15.21
N GLU A 62 31.21 13.99 -15.47
CA GLU A 62 32.08 13.46 -14.43
C GLU A 62 32.58 14.56 -13.47
N GLU A 63 32.94 15.75 -13.98
CA GLU A 63 33.30 16.91 -13.15
C GLU A 63 32.11 17.34 -12.28
N VAL A 64 30.91 17.42 -12.84
CA VAL A 64 29.70 17.81 -12.09
C VAL A 64 29.36 16.77 -11.00
N ILE A 65 29.44 15.48 -11.32
CA ILE A 65 29.16 14.41 -10.35
C ILE A 65 30.21 14.40 -9.24
N SER A 66 31.50 14.57 -9.55
CA SER A 66 32.57 14.54 -8.55
C SER A 66 32.64 15.81 -7.73
N GLY A 67 32.57 16.97 -8.38
CA GLY A 67 32.69 18.30 -7.79
C GLY A 67 31.40 18.77 -7.09
N GLY A 68 30.23 18.21 -7.46
CA GLY A 68 28.94 18.61 -6.90
C GLY A 68 28.52 20.04 -7.28
N THR A 69 29.15 20.63 -8.31
CA THR A 69 28.80 21.95 -8.82
C THR A 69 28.75 21.93 -10.35
N TYR A 70 27.93 22.77 -10.95
CA TYR A 70 27.79 22.91 -12.41
C TYR A 70 27.74 24.37 -12.84
N LEU A 71 27.98 24.61 -14.14
CA LEU A 71 27.85 25.91 -14.79
C LEU A 71 26.60 25.94 -15.66
N ASP A 72 26.13 27.12 -16.04
CA ASP A 72 24.98 27.27 -16.93
C ASP A 72 25.19 26.64 -18.32
N SER A 73 26.40 26.72 -18.86
CA SER A 73 26.75 26.08 -20.13
C SER A 73 26.56 24.57 -20.10
N PHE A 74 26.74 23.93 -18.93
CA PHE A 74 26.48 22.52 -18.74
C PHE A 74 24.98 22.19 -18.87
N LEU A 75 24.11 23.04 -18.31
CA LEU A 75 22.66 22.85 -18.43
C LEU A 75 22.18 22.96 -19.88
N GLU A 76 22.72 23.91 -20.64
CA GLU A 76 22.36 24.08 -22.05
C GLU A 76 22.81 22.88 -22.91
N ALA A 77 24.01 22.35 -22.63
CA ALA A 77 24.58 21.23 -23.39
C ALA A 77 23.85 19.90 -23.14
N TYR A 78 23.38 19.68 -21.92
CA TYR A 78 22.83 18.40 -21.47
C TYR A 78 21.35 18.45 -21.08
N ASP A 79 20.62 19.47 -21.55
CA ASP A 79 19.20 19.65 -21.23
C ASP A 79 18.36 18.39 -21.56
N GLY A 80 17.54 17.96 -20.60
CA GLY A 80 16.66 16.81 -20.71
C GLY A 80 17.37 15.46 -20.66
N GLN A 81 18.68 15.42 -20.40
CA GLN A 81 19.44 14.18 -20.28
C GLN A 81 19.48 13.68 -18.84
N SER A 82 19.49 12.35 -18.71
CA SER A 82 19.61 11.66 -17.43
C SER A 82 20.77 10.67 -17.47
N PHE A 83 21.70 10.81 -16.55
CA PHE A 83 22.89 9.96 -16.43
C PHE A 83 22.72 9.03 -15.23
N LEU A 84 22.46 7.75 -15.48
CA LEU A 84 22.36 6.73 -14.43
C LEU A 84 23.70 6.58 -13.72
N LEU A 85 23.74 6.64 -12.39
CA LEU A 85 24.95 6.44 -11.59
C LEU A 85 24.95 5.07 -10.94
N HIS A 86 23.81 4.70 -10.36
CA HIS A 86 23.64 3.45 -9.64
C HIS A 86 22.19 2.97 -9.78
N ASN A 87 22.01 1.68 -9.86
CA ASN A 87 20.72 1.02 -9.77
C ASN A 87 20.87 -0.24 -8.93
N GLU A 88 19.90 -0.47 -8.06
CA GLU A 88 19.80 -1.70 -7.27
C GLU A 88 18.35 -2.16 -7.24
N GLU A 89 18.14 -3.44 -7.51
CA GLU A 89 16.85 -4.07 -7.34
C GLU A 89 16.64 -4.38 -5.86
N ILE A 90 15.87 -3.53 -5.18
CA ILE A 90 15.54 -3.70 -3.76
C ILE A 90 14.19 -4.40 -3.55
N VAL A 91 13.33 -4.36 -4.57
CA VAL A 91 12.00 -4.96 -4.59
C VAL A 91 11.88 -5.75 -5.89
N PRO A 92 11.29 -6.95 -5.88
CA PRO A 92 11.03 -7.71 -7.10
C PRO A 92 10.42 -6.88 -8.22
N CYS A 93 11.05 -6.91 -9.40
CA CYS A 93 10.67 -6.14 -10.59
C CYS A 93 10.80 -4.61 -10.44
N HIS A 94 11.45 -4.10 -9.40
CA HIS A 94 11.54 -2.67 -9.12
C HIS A 94 12.96 -2.28 -8.69
N GLU A 95 13.61 -1.51 -9.55
CA GLU A 95 14.92 -0.92 -9.28
C GLU A 95 14.78 0.46 -8.64
N TYR A 96 15.65 0.74 -7.69
CA TYR A 96 15.85 2.08 -7.14
C TYR A 96 17.12 2.68 -7.75
N ARG A 97 16.94 3.72 -8.57
CA ARG A 97 17.96 4.29 -9.44
C ARG A 97 18.41 5.66 -8.94
N LEU A 98 19.71 5.83 -8.76
CA LEU A 98 20.33 7.14 -8.57
C LEU A 98 20.85 7.63 -9.92
N GLY A 99 20.41 8.80 -10.36
CA GLY A 99 20.88 9.43 -11.58
C GLY A 99 21.12 10.94 -11.41
N LEU A 100 21.96 11.50 -12.28
CA LEU A 100 22.04 12.94 -12.49
C LEU A 100 21.03 13.33 -13.57
N GLU A 101 20.01 14.08 -13.21
CA GLU A 101 19.00 14.65 -14.12
C GLU A 101 19.36 16.11 -14.41
N VAL A 102 19.42 16.50 -15.68
CA VAL A 102 19.79 17.85 -16.10
C VAL A 102 18.62 18.53 -16.79
N ASN A 103 18.24 19.72 -16.30
CA ASN A 103 17.16 20.51 -16.88
C ASN A 103 17.61 21.97 -17.04
N SER A 104 17.57 22.50 -18.26
CA SER A 104 17.88 23.92 -18.54
C SER A 104 16.78 24.88 -18.08
N GLY A 105 15.62 24.33 -17.74
CA GLY A 105 14.41 25.09 -17.51
C GLY A 105 13.74 25.46 -18.84
N GLY A 106 12.41 25.45 -18.86
CA GLY A 106 11.61 25.75 -20.03
C GLY A 106 11.69 27.22 -20.47
N ALA A 107 10.77 27.62 -21.34
CA ALA A 107 10.78 28.92 -22.01
C ALA A 107 10.93 30.13 -21.06
N TYR A 108 10.46 30.03 -19.82
CA TYR A 108 10.62 31.05 -18.79
C TYR A 108 12.09 31.43 -18.54
N TRP A 109 12.99 30.45 -18.51
CA TRP A 109 14.40 30.66 -18.17
C TRP A 109 15.23 31.20 -19.34
N LYS A 110 14.79 30.97 -20.58
CA LYS A 110 15.49 31.44 -21.79
C LYS A 110 15.55 32.98 -21.90
N GLY A 111 14.64 33.70 -21.25
CA GLY A 111 14.61 35.16 -21.23
C GLY A 111 15.42 35.80 -20.10
N ILE A 112 15.86 35.02 -19.13
CA ILE A 112 16.65 35.50 -17.99
C ILE A 112 18.12 35.37 -18.39
N SER A 113 18.68 36.42 -18.96
CA SER A 113 20.12 36.49 -19.25
C SER A 113 20.88 36.47 -17.93
N ILE A 114 21.41 35.31 -17.55
CA ILE A 114 22.30 35.21 -16.40
C ILE A 114 23.62 35.82 -16.85
N GLN A 115 23.88 37.06 -16.43
CA GLN A 115 25.11 37.81 -16.76
C GLN A 115 26.37 37.23 -16.07
N GLU A 116 26.24 36.07 -15.43
CA GLU A 116 27.26 35.42 -14.60
C GLU A 116 27.65 34.05 -15.15
N ALA A 117 28.20 34.02 -16.37
CA ALA A 117 28.68 32.79 -17.03
C ALA A 117 29.74 31.98 -16.23
N ALA A 118 30.28 32.55 -15.15
CA ALA A 118 31.29 31.93 -14.29
C ALA A 118 30.77 31.48 -12.92
N VAL A 119 29.49 31.70 -12.58
CA VAL A 119 28.95 31.27 -11.29
C VAL A 119 28.67 29.77 -11.31
N ARG A 120 29.26 29.08 -10.34
CA ARG A 120 29.04 27.65 -10.11
C ARG A 120 27.83 27.48 -9.20
N HIS A 121 26.91 26.62 -9.61
CA HIS A 121 25.72 26.26 -8.85
C HIS A 121 25.89 24.87 -8.23
N ASP A 122 25.41 24.67 -7.01
CA ASP A 122 25.48 23.37 -6.34
C ASP A 122 24.47 22.38 -6.95
N VAL A 123 24.92 21.14 -7.15
CA VAL A 123 24.06 20.02 -7.51
C VAL A 123 23.21 19.66 -6.29
N GLN A 124 21.90 19.88 -6.41
CA GLN A 124 20.98 19.49 -5.35
C GLN A 124 20.74 17.99 -5.40
N ALA A 125 20.45 17.40 -4.24
CA ALA A 125 20.07 16.01 -4.15
C ALA A 125 18.63 15.87 -3.67
N VAL A 126 17.83 15.14 -4.45
CA VAL A 126 16.42 14.89 -4.18
C VAL A 126 16.28 13.44 -3.75
N ALA A 127 15.77 13.25 -2.53
CA ALA A 127 15.41 11.94 -2.01
C ALA A 127 14.07 11.50 -2.60
N GLY A 128 13.94 10.20 -2.90
CA GLY A 128 12.69 9.65 -3.43
C GLY A 128 11.58 9.62 -2.37
N ALA A 129 11.93 9.72 -1.09
CA ALA A 129 10.97 9.68 0.00
C ALA A 129 10.18 10.99 0.21
N SER A 130 10.36 12.02 -0.62
CA SER A 130 9.57 13.24 -0.47
C SER A 130 8.11 12.91 -0.79
N GLY A 131 7.19 13.08 0.17
CA GLY A 131 5.78 12.68 0.06
C GLY A 131 4.98 13.33 -1.09
N LEU A 132 5.63 14.11 -1.95
CA LEU A 132 5.12 14.63 -3.21
C LEU A 132 5.37 13.71 -4.43
N GLU A 133 6.11 12.61 -4.31
CA GLU A 133 6.46 11.69 -5.43
C GLU A 133 5.31 10.81 -5.93
N GLY A 134 4.10 11.35 -5.92
CA GLY A 134 2.92 10.76 -6.51
C GLY A 134 2.82 10.96 -8.03
N SER A 135 3.91 10.90 -8.80
CA SER A 135 3.96 10.69 -10.27
C SER A 135 5.38 10.98 -10.77
N MET A 136 5.68 10.64 -12.02
CA MET A 136 6.80 11.18 -12.82
C MET A 136 6.95 12.73 -12.67
N ASN A 137 5.87 13.34 -12.23
CA ASN A 137 5.67 14.41 -11.26
C ASN A 137 6.84 15.34 -10.92
N ILE A 138 7.89 15.05 -10.13
CA ILE A 138 8.68 16.19 -9.58
C ILE A 138 9.20 17.16 -10.68
N ILE A 139 9.64 16.68 -11.84
CA ILE A 139 9.93 17.56 -12.99
C ILE A 139 8.65 18.08 -13.68
N SER A 140 7.55 17.32 -13.72
CA SER A 140 6.25 17.72 -14.32
C SER A 140 5.26 18.46 -13.38
N GLN A 141 5.49 18.53 -12.08
CA GLN A 141 4.72 19.20 -11.01
C GLN A 141 5.42 20.50 -10.65
N PHE A 142 6.76 20.52 -10.66
CA PHE A 142 7.51 21.77 -10.81
C PHE A 142 7.53 22.25 -12.27
N GLY A 143 6.97 21.46 -13.19
CA GLY A 143 6.82 21.76 -14.61
C GLY A 143 8.17 22.06 -15.27
N ALA A 144 8.10 22.52 -16.52
CA ALA A 144 9.21 23.13 -17.22
C ALA A 144 9.79 24.40 -16.52
N ALA A 145 9.62 24.58 -15.21
CA ALA A 145 10.15 25.68 -14.43
C ALA A 145 11.33 25.27 -13.54
N GLN A 146 11.69 23.99 -13.39
CA GLN A 146 12.91 23.62 -12.68
C GLN A 146 14.13 23.73 -13.61
N ARG A 147 15.07 24.58 -13.24
CA ARG A 147 16.38 24.75 -13.89
C ARG A 147 17.45 24.26 -12.93
N GLY A 148 18.34 23.39 -13.41
CA GLY A 148 19.48 22.89 -12.66
C GLY A 148 19.84 21.43 -12.97
N ALA A 149 20.97 21.01 -12.41
CA ALA A 149 21.39 19.62 -12.36
C ALA A 149 21.11 19.06 -10.97
N VAL A 150 20.46 17.90 -10.91
CA VAL A 150 19.95 17.30 -9.66
C VAL A 150 20.33 15.82 -9.61
N LEU A 151 20.86 15.39 -8.46
CA LEU A 151 20.97 13.97 -8.14
C LEU A 151 19.63 13.47 -7.62
N ALA A 152 18.91 12.70 -8.43
CA ALA A 152 17.59 12.22 -8.09
C ALA A 152 17.61 10.70 -7.90
N TRP A 153 16.88 10.25 -6.87
CA TRP A 153 16.49 8.86 -6.75
C TRP A 153 15.13 8.63 -7.43
N ARG A 154 15.03 7.59 -8.25
CA ARG A 154 13.82 7.22 -8.97
C ARG A 154 13.56 5.74 -8.85
N TRP A 155 12.32 5.39 -8.54
CA TRP A 155 11.86 4.04 -8.75
C TRP A 155 11.63 3.77 -10.24
N GLN A 156 11.97 2.57 -10.67
CA GLN A 156 11.69 2.10 -12.02
C GLN A 156 11.21 0.66 -11.98
N HIS A 157 10.04 0.42 -12.56
CA HIS A 157 9.58 -0.92 -12.84
C HIS A 157 10.41 -1.52 -13.98
N VAL A 158 10.91 -2.73 -13.79
CA VAL A 158 11.74 -3.47 -14.73
C VAL A 158 11.01 -4.73 -15.15
N LEU A 159 11.23 -5.17 -16.38
CA LEU A 159 10.69 -6.43 -16.86
C LEU A 159 11.21 -7.58 -16.01
N ASP A 160 10.29 -8.48 -15.70
CA ASP A 160 10.46 -9.60 -14.76
C ASP A 160 11.77 -10.37 -15.02
N ALA A 161 12.71 -10.29 -14.07
CA ALA A 161 14.05 -10.86 -14.22
C ALA A 161 14.11 -12.35 -13.83
N GLY A 162 13.02 -12.92 -13.32
CA GLY A 162 12.95 -14.33 -12.99
C GLY A 162 11.75 -14.67 -12.11
N PRO A 163 11.50 -15.96 -11.88
CA PRO A 163 10.41 -16.37 -11.00
C PRO A 163 10.75 -15.94 -9.57
N TYR A 164 10.12 -14.86 -9.10
CA TYR A 164 10.15 -14.50 -7.70
C TYR A 164 9.19 -15.39 -6.93
N ASP A 165 9.66 -15.99 -5.85
CA ASP A 165 8.84 -16.80 -4.94
C ASP A 165 8.04 -15.89 -4.00
N LEU A 166 7.08 -15.15 -4.56
CA LEU A 166 6.22 -14.21 -3.82
C LEU A 166 4.82 -14.78 -3.61
N PRO A 167 4.18 -14.49 -2.47
CA PRO A 167 2.76 -14.71 -2.32
C PRO A 167 1.97 -13.99 -3.42
N GLU A 168 0.92 -14.64 -3.92
CA GLU A 168 0.12 -14.15 -5.05
C GLU A 168 -0.42 -12.74 -4.81
N TRP A 169 -0.91 -12.45 -3.60
CA TRP A 169 -1.42 -11.12 -3.24
C TRP A 169 -0.34 -10.04 -3.39
N LEU A 170 0.90 -10.33 -3.00
CA LEU A 170 2.01 -9.38 -3.05
C LEU A 170 2.47 -9.19 -4.49
N ALA A 171 2.59 -10.28 -5.25
CA ALA A 171 2.88 -10.24 -6.67
C ALA A 171 1.84 -9.40 -7.43
N LYS A 172 0.54 -9.60 -7.15
CA LYS A 172 -0.56 -8.84 -7.73
C LYS A 172 -0.48 -7.35 -7.35
N ALA A 173 -0.22 -7.03 -6.09
CA ALA A 173 -0.07 -5.64 -5.64
C ALA A 173 1.10 -4.94 -6.36
N LEU A 174 2.25 -5.60 -6.49
CA LEU A 174 3.43 -5.05 -7.17
C LEU A 174 3.27 -4.97 -8.69
N ALA A 175 2.46 -5.84 -9.29
CA ALA A 175 2.14 -5.83 -10.72
C ALA A 175 1.19 -4.70 -11.15
N THR A 176 0.57 -3.99 -10.20
CA THR A 176 -0.25 -2.81 -10.53
C THR A 176 0.55 -1.74 -11.27
N GLU A 177 -0.11 -0.88 -12.04
CA GLU A 177 0.57 0.15 -12.84
C GLU A 177 1.33 1.16 -11.96
N GLY A 178 2.50 1.58 -12.43
CA GLY A 178 3.35 2.57 -11.77
C GLY A 178 4.77 2.06 -11.52
N ASN A 179 5.67 2.99 -11.18
CA ASN A 179 7.07 2.66 -10.90
C ASN A 179 7.37 2.51 -9.42
N ASP A 180 6.62 3.16 -8.53
CA ASP A 180 6.91 3.18 -7.10
C ASP A 180 6.20 2.00 -6.38
N PRO A 181 6.94 0.98 -5.92
CA PRO A 181 6.35 -0.16 -5.22
C PRO A 181 5.74 0.24 -3.87
N LEU A 182 6.29 1.24 -3.15
CA LEU A 182 5.71 1.68 -1.89
C LEU A 182 4.32 2.26 -2.12
N ARG A 183 4.15 3.09 -3.15
CA ARG A 183 2.84 3.64 -3.49
C ARG A 183 1.82 2.56 -3.85
N LYS A 184 2.24 1.54 -4.61
CA LYS A 184 1.39 0.38 -4.93
C LYS A 184 0.92 -0.34 -3.68
N LEU A 185 1.85 -0.60 -2.75
CA LEU A 185 1.53 -1.26 -1.47
C LEU A 185 0.64 -0.41 -0.56
N HIS A 186 0.83 0.91 -0.50
CA HIS A 186 -0.08 1.78 0.25
C HIS A 186 -1.47 1.82 -0.38
N ALA A 187 -1.57 1.82 -1.71
CA ALA A 187 -2.86 1.76 -2.39
C ALA A 187 -3.60 0.46 -2.08
N GLU A 188 -2.87 -0.67 -2.04
CA GLU A 188 -3.42 -1.97 -1.64
C GLU A 188 -3.83 -1.97 -0.16
N LEU A 189 -3.01 -1.44 0.74
CA LEU A 189 -3.33 -1.30 2.17
C LEU A 189 -4.62 -0.50 2.39
N GLU A 190 -4.78 0.64 1.69
CA GLU A 190 -6.01 1.43 1.75
C GLU A 190 -7.21 0.73 1.09
N ALA A 191 -6.98 -0.15 0.11
CA ALA A 191 -8.04 -1.01 -0.44
C ALA A 191 -8.49 -2.06 0.57
N VAL A 192 -7.55 -2.74 1.26
CA VAL A 192 -7.82 -3.69 2.34
C VAL A 192 -8.59 -3.03 3.48
N ARG A 193 -8.15 -1.87 3.96
CA ARG A 193 -8.82 -1.11 5.02
C ARG A 193 -10.26 -0.73 4.69
N ARG A 194 -10.48 -0.22 3.46
CA ARG A 194 -11.84 0.12 3.00
C ARG A 194 -12.73 -1.10 2.89
N TRP A 195 -12.20 -2.21 2.37
CA TRP A 195 -12.92 -3.47 2.30
C TRP A 195 -13.26 -4.01 3.70
N GLU A 196 -12.30 -4.03 4.63
CA GLU A 196 -12.52 -4.48 6.00
C GLU A 196 -13.59 -3.62 6.69
N HIS A 197 -13.50 -2.30 6.56
CA HIS A 197 -14.50 -1.40 7.11
C HIS A 197 -15.89 -1.67 6.54
N GLN A 198 -16.00 -1.88 5.22
CA GLN A 198 -17.27 -2.23 4.58
C GLN A 198 -17.84 -3.56 5.10
N VAL A 199 -16.99 -4.58 5.26
CA VAL A 199 -17.39 -5.88 5.82
C VAL A 199 -17.87 -5.75 7.26
N GLN A 200 -17.20 -4.91 8.06
CA GLN A 200 -17.59 -4.64 9.44
C GLN A 200 -18.92 -3.87 9.53
N GLN A 201 -19.19 -2.93 8.62
CA GLN A 201 -20.50 -2.25 8.54
C GLN A 201 -21.64 -3.25 8.25
N ASP A 202 -21.36 -4.29 7.47
CA ASP A 202 -22.32 -5.35 7.12
C ASP A 202 -22.51 -6.41 8.23
N THR A 203 -21.95 -6.22 9.43
CA THR A 203 -22.01 -7.20 10.53
C THR A 203 -23.45 -7.68 10.82
N CYS A 204 -24.43 -6.76 10.91
CA CYS A 204 -25.81 -7.13 11.21
C CYS A 204 -26.42 -8.04 10.13
N LYS A 205 -26.15 -7.73 8.86
CA LYS A 205 -26.57 -8.52 7.70
C LYS A 205 -25.96 -9.92 7.73
N TYR A 206 -24.69 -10.06 8.08
CA TYR A 206 -24.04 -11.36 8.21
C TYR A 206 -24.60 -12.19 9.37
N ILE A 207 -24.93 -11.56 10.50
CA ILE A 207 -25.56 -12.22 11.65
C ILE A 207 -26.93 -12.78 11.30
N LYS A 208 -27.72 -12.03 10.54
CA LYS A 208 -29.07 -12.46 10.12
C LYS A 208 -29.04 -13.56 9.06
N SER A 209 -28.05 -13.56 8.17
CA SER A 209 -27.89 -14.58 7.12
C SER A 209 -27.26 -15.88 7.59
N ASN A 210 -26.37 -15.83 8.59
CA ASN A 210 -25.88 -16.96 9.40
C ASN A 210 -25.51 -18.26 8.65
N ASN A 211 -24.89 -18.13 7.47
CA ASN A 211 -24.64 -19.26 6.56
C ASN A 211 -23.77 -20.38 7.16
N GLU A 212 -22.82 -20.05 8.05
CA GLU A 212 -21.88 -21.00 8.63
C GLU A 212 -22.39 -21.70 9.91
N VAL A 213 -23.48 -21.19 10.50
CA VAL A 213 -23.96 -21.66 11.80
C VAL A 213 -24.73 -22.97 11.64
N LYS A 214 -24.13 -24.10 12.01
CA LYS A 214 -24.75 -25.44 11.89
C LYS A 214 -25.86 -25.70 12.91
N ASP A 215 -25.76 -25.12 14.10
CA ASP A 215 -26.74 -25.31 15.17
C ASP A 215 -28.01 -24.50 14.88
N ILE A 216 -29.14 -25.20 14.71
CA ILE A 216 -30.43 -24.62 14.31
C ILE A 216 -30.94 -23.62 15.37
N TYR A 217 -30.72 -23.90 16.66
CA TYR A 217 -31.21 -23.03 17.74
C TYR A 217 -30.45 -21.71 17.75
N ILE A 218 -29.12 -21.77 17.64
CA ILE A 218 -28.27 -20.59 17.59
C ILE A 218 -28.59 -19.77 16.34
N ARG A 219 -28.76 -20.45 15.20
CA ARG A 219 -29.13 -19.81 13.94
C ARG A 219 -30.40 -18.97 14.10
N GLU A 220 -31.42 -19.54 14.73
CA GLU A 220 -32.69 -18.85 14.96
C GLU A 220 -32.55 -17.66 15.92
N VAL A 221 -31.78 -17.82 17.00
CA VAL A 221 -31.49 -16.71 17.94
C VAL A 221 -30.78 -15.55 17.23
N LEU A 222 -29.78 -15.82 16.40
CA LEU A 222 -29.05 -14.79 15.65
C LEU A 222 -29.93 -14.14 14.58
N ARG A 223 -30.78 -14.93 13.89
CA ARG A 223 -31.72 -14.43 12.86
C ARG A 223 -32.73 -13.43 13.44
N LEU A 224 -33.22 -13.71 14.65
CA LEU A 224 -34.21 -12.88 15.35
C LEU A 224 -33.56 -11.80 16.22
N TRP A 225 -32.23 -11.70 16.23
CA TRP A 225 -31.54 -10.75 17.08
C TRP A 225 -31.95 -9.31 16.70
N PRO A 226 -32.39 -8.49 17.66
CA PRO A 226 -32.91 -7.17 17.36
C PRO A 226 -31.81 -6.26 16.81
N SER A 227 -32.18 -5.44 15.84
CA SER A 227 -31.33 -4.43 15.24
C SER A 227 -31.90 -3.02 15.50
N GLU A 228 -31.04 -2.03 15.34
CA GLU A 228 -31.38 -0.61 15.35
C GLU A 228 -30.63 0.07 14.22
N THR A 229 -31.19 1.16 13.71
CA THR A 229 -30.51 1.98 12.71
C THR A 229 -29.67 3.02 13.43
N ASP A 230 -28.39 3.10 13.09
CA ASP A 230 -27.51 4.12 13.64
C ASP A 230 -27.78 5.51 13.04
N HIS A 231 -27.01 6.51 13.48
CA HIS A 231 -27.13 7.89 13.01
C HIS A 231 -26.78 8.08 11.52
N GLN A 232 -26.17 7.08 10.88
CA GLN A 232 -25.78 7.08 9.47
C GLN A 232 -26.77 6.30 8.60
N GLY A 233 -27.82 5.71 9.19
CA GLY A 233 -28.77 4.88 8.46
C GLY A 233 -28.33 3.41 8.34
N VAL A 234 -27.23 3.01 8.96
CA VAL A 234 -26.68 1.64 8.91
C VAL A 234 -27.36 0.79 9.98
N GLU A 235 -27.72 -0.44 9.62
CA GLU A 235 -28.35 -1.38 10.55
C GLU A 235 -27.31 -2.05 11.45
N VAL A 236 -27.46 -1.89 12.76
CA VAL A 236 -26.55 -2.42 13.79
C VAL A 236 -27.30 -3.34 14.74
N CYS A 237 -26.72 -4.50 15.08
CA CYS A 237 -27.30 -5.38 16.10
C CYS A 237 -27.26 -4.72 17.47
N LYS A 238 -28.37 -4.78 18.22
CA LYS A 238 -28.38 -4.33 19.62
C LYS A 238 -27.42 -5.17 20.44
N LYS A 239 -26.71 -4.55 21.38
CA LYS A 239 -25.75 -5.26 22.25
C LYS A 239 -26.42 -6.27 23.18
N CYS A 240 -27.68 -6.02 23.57
CA CYS A 240 -28.42 -6.87 24.50
C CYS A 240 -29.84 -7.15 24.00
N ALA A 241 -30.37 -8.33 24.31
CA ALA A 241 -31.72 -8.75 23.94
C ALA A 241 -32.33 -9.72 24.96
N TRP A 242 -33.67 -9.76 24.97
CA TRP A 242 -34.42 -10.84 25.60
C TRP A 242 -34.55 -12.00 24.60
N VAL A 243 -34.34 -13.22 25.06
CA VAL A 243 -34.57 -14.44 24.29
C VAL A 243 -35.55 -15.28 25.08
N GLU A 244 -36.75 -15.45 24.52
CA GLU A 244 -37.85 -16.20 25.13
C GLU A 244 -38.05 -17.54 24.41
N GLY A 245 -38.55 -18.56 25.12
CA GLY A 245 -38.92 -19.84 24.53
C GLY A 245 -37.77 -20.78 24.16
N LEU A 246 -36.51 -20.41 24.43
CA LEU A 246 -35.32 -21.24 24.21
C LEU A 246 -34.54 -21.45 25.50
N ASP A 247 -34.02 -22.66 25.69
CA ASP A 247 -33.13 -22.96 26.81
C ASP A 247 -31.78 -22.25 26.63
N ALA A 248 -31.45 -21.39 27.60
CA ALA A 248 -30.22 -20.60 27.64
C ALA A 248 -28.96 -21.46 27.50
N THR A 249 -28.98 -22.68 28.04
CA THR A 249 -27.80 -23.58 28.03
C THR A 249 -27.42 -24.05 26.62
N LEU A 250 -28.36 -23.97 25.67
CA LEU A 250 -28.13 -24.37 24.28
C LEU A 250 -27.33 -23.34 23.48
N PHE A 251 -27.41 -22.05 23.83
CA PHE A 251 -26.81 -20.97 23.04
C PHE A 251 -25.82 -20.08 23.79
N THR A 252 -25.79 -20.12 25.12
CA THR A 252 -24.87 -19.29 25.91
C THR A 252 -23.45 -19.87 25.97
N SER A 253 -22.45 -18.98 26.12
CA SER A 253 -21.03 -19.32 26.35
C SER A 253 -20.37 -20.12 25.22
N ARG A 254 -20.94 -20.09 24.02
CA ARG A 254 -20.34 -20.68 22.81
C ARG A 254 -19.78 -19.56 21.93
N ASN A 255 -18.56 -19.74 21.45
CA ASN A 255 -17.99 -18.91 20.39
C ASN A 255 -18.27 -19.60 19.05
N ILE A 256 -18.94 -18.89 18.15
CA ILE A 256 -19.58 -19.47 16.97
C ILE A 256 -19.10 -18.70 15.75
N LEU A 257 -18.63 -19.43 14.75
CA LEU A 257 -18.36 -18.86 13.44
C LEU A 257 -19.68 -18.60 12.72
N VAL A 258 -19.96 -17.33 12.43
CA VAL A 258 -21.20 -16.88 11.80
C VAL A 258 -21.07 -16.81 10.28
N GLN A 259 -19.97 -16.21 9.83
CA GLN A 259 -19.71 -15.97 8.41
C GLN A 259 -18.20 -15.87 8.17
N ARG A 260 -17.76 -16.34 7.01
CA ARG A 260 -16.45 -16.01 6.43
C ARG A 260 -16.64 -15.16 5.19
N VAL A 261 -15.89 -14.07 5.08
CA VAL A 261 -15.91 -13.19 3.92
C VAL A 261 -14.51 -13.20 3.30
N PRO A 262 -14.33 -13.84 2.13
CA PRO A 262 -13.02 -13.90 1.49
C PRO A 262 -12.62 -12.53 0.95
N TYR A 263 -11.34 -12.18 1.12
CA TYR A 263 -10.71 -11.06 0.43
C TYR A 263 -10.00 -11.57 -0.83
N ASP A 264 -9.17 -12.60 -0.65
CA ASP A 264 -8.44 -13.31 -1.69
C ASP A 264 -8.45 -14.83 -1.42
N ASP A 265 -7.66 -15.59 -2.19
CA ASP A 265 -7.59 -17.05 -2.09
C ASP A 265 -6.92 -17.58 -0.79
N SER A 266 -6.28 -16.69 -0.03
CA SER A 266 -5.50 -17.01 1.16
C SER A 266 -5.98 -16.32 2.44
N HIS A 267 -6.68 -15.18 2.33
CA HIS A 267 -7.13 -14.35 3.44
C HIS A 267 -8.65 -14.16 3.41
N ALA A 268 -9.27 -14.34 4.57
CA ALA A 268 -10.67 -14.06 4.80
C ALA A 268 -10.89 -13.41 6.17
N LEU A 269 -11.93 -12.60 6.30
CA LEU A 269 -12.42 -12.13 7.58
C LEU A 269 -13.50 -13.07 8.10
N ALA A 270 -13.29 -13.61 9.31
CA ALA A 270 -14.25 -14.43 10.01
C ALA A 270 -15.00 -13.63 11.07
N LEU A 271 -16.34 -13.63 10.97
CA LEU A 271 -17.21 -13.10 12.00
C LEU A 271 -17.50 -14.18 13.02
N HIS A 272 -17.06 -13.92 14.25
CA HIS A 272 -17.38 -14.73 15.42
C HIS A 272 -18.44 -14.03 16.26
N ALA A 273 -19.38 -14.81 16.79
CA ALA A 273 -20.37 -14.36 17.74
C ALA A 273 -20.33 -15.20 19.02
N CYS A 274 -20.50 -14.53 20.15
CA CYS A 274 -20.66 -15.14 21.46
C CYS A 274 -21.89 -14.52 22.14
N ILE A 275 -22.81 -15.37 22.60
CA ILE A 275 -23.95 -14.95 23.39
C ILE A 275 -23.63 -15.25 24.86
N ALA A 276 -23.54 -14.21 25.68
CA ALA A 276 -23.25 -14.32 27.09
C ALA A 276 -24.46 -13.94 27.92
N ARG A 277 -24.67 -14.64 29.04
CA ARG A 277 -25.65 -14.21 30.04
C ARG A 277 -25.08 -13.00 30.78
N ARG A 278 -25.83 -11.90 30.80
CA ARG A 278 -25.50 -10.72 31.59
C ARG A 278 -25.69 -11.08 33.07
N GLN A 279 -24.65 -10.83 33.86
CA GLN A 279 -24.78 -10.88 35.31
C GLN A 279 -25.65 -9.67 35.72
N VAL A 280 -26.91 -9.94 36.05
CA VAL A 280 -27.83 -8.92 36.54
C VAL A 280 -27.75 -8.97 38.07
N ASP A 281 -27.36 -7.87 38.70
CA ASP A 281 -27.42 -7.73 40.15
C ASP A 281 -28.86 -7.95 40.60
N GLU A 282 -29.06 -8.64 41.73
CA GLU A 282 -30.37 -9.18 42.09
C GLU A 282 -31.50 -8.15 42.20
N LYS A 283 -31.14 -6.86 42.35
CA LYS A 283 -32.08 -5.75 42.46
C LYS A 283 -32.73 -5.34 41.13
N ASP A 284 -32.13 -5.69 39.99
CA ASP A 284 -32.57 -5.25 38.65
C ASP A 284 -33.11 -6.40 37.77
N LYS A 285 -33.44 -7.55 38.38
CA LYS A 285 -33.85 -8.78 37.67
C LYS A 285 -35.04 -8.57 36.73
N ASP A 286 -35.90 -7.59 37.01
CA ASP A 286 -37.15 -7.37 36.26
C ASP A 286 -37.03 -6.39 35.08
N GLN A 287 -35.89 -5.69 34.88
CA GLN A 287 -35.82 -4.60 33.89
C GLN A 287 -34.73 -4.73 32.83
N SER A 288 -33.63 -5.46 33.08
CA SER A 288 -32.50 -5.52 32.14
C SER A 288 -32.50 -6.77 31.25
N PRO A 289 -32.28 -6.65 29.92
CA PRO A 289 -32.16 -7.80 29.04
C PRO A 289 -31.04 -8.76 29.48
N PRO A 290 -31.30 -10.07 29.58
CA PRO A 290 -30.43 -11.02 30.26
C PRO A 290 -29.31 -11.55 29.35
N TYR A 291 -29.35 -11.30 28.04
CA TYR A 291 -28.34 -11.79 27.12
C TYR A 291 -27.64 -10.65 26.39
N ARG A 292 -26.32 -10.81 26.21
CA ARG A 292 -25.45 -9.90 25.49
C ARG A 292 -24.85 -10.63 24.29
N LEU A 293 -24.93 -10.01 23.12
CA LEU A 293 -24.25 -10.46 21.92
C LEU A 293 -22.91 -9.74 21.81
N ILE A 294 -21.84 -10.52 21.67
CA ILE A 294 -20.47 -10.04 21.47
C ILE A 294 -20.04 -10.55 20.10
N THR A 295 -19.64 -9.64 19.22
CA THR A 295 -19.19 -9.94 17.87
C THR A 295 -17.73 -9.54 17.72
N THR A 296 -16.94 -10.39 17.11
CA THR A 296 -15.51 -10.14 16.87
C THR A 296 -15.16 -10.56 15.45
N TRP A 297 -14.51 -9.67 14.71
CA TRP A 297 -13.91 -9.98 13.42
C TRP A 297 -12.46 -10.39 13.62
N MET A 298 -12.05 -11.45 12.93
CA MET A 298 -10.67 -11.93 12.96
C MET A 298 -10.25 -12.35 11.56
N TRP A 299 -9.02 -12.02 11.20
CA TRP A 299 -8.41 -12.55 9.99
C TRP A 299 -8.14 -14.05 10.16
N VAL A 300 -8.55 -14.83 9.16
CA VAL A 300 -8.35 -16.28 9.09
C VAL A 300 -7.84 -16.67 7.71
N GLN A 301 -7.25 -17.86 7.63
CA GLN A 301 -6.93 -18.45 6.33
C GLN A 301 -8.23 -18.74 5.57
N CYS A 302 -8.29 -18.33 4.31
CA CYS A 302 -9.39 -18.71 3.43
C CYS A 302 -9.35 -20.24 3.27
N PRO A 303 -10.43 -20.98 3.59
CA PRO A 303 -10.46 -22.41 3.35
C PRO A 303 -10.34 -22.60 1.86
N ARG A 304 -9.19 -23.09 1.40
CA ARG A 304 -9.04 -23.55 0.03
C ARG A 304 -10.08 -24.64 -0.13
N GLU A 305 -11.19 -24.34 -0.80
CA GLU A 305 -12.12 -25.38 -1.23
C GLU A 305 -11.23 -26.42 -1.86
N ALA A 306 -11.18 -27.60 -1.26
CA ALA A 306 -10.46 -28.72 -1.84
C ALA A 306 -11.19 -28.92 -3.16
N VAL A 307 -10.66 -28.29 -4.22
CA VAL A 307 -11.12 -28.46 -5.59
C VAL A 307 -11.15 -29.95 -5.72
N ALA A 308 -12.35 -30.52 -5.68
CA ALA A 308 -12.53 -31.95 -5.65
C ALA A 308 -11.81 -32.42 -6.89
N GLU A 309 -10.62 -32.98 -6.69
CA GLU A 309 -9.71 -33.35 -7.76
C GLU A 309 -10.59 -34.15 -8.70
N PRO A 310 -10.85 -33.67 -9.95
CA PRO A 310 -11.90 -34.24 -10.77
C PRO A 310 -11.55 -35.70 -10.89
N ALA A 311 -12.32 -36.54 -10.19
CA ALA A 311 -11.94 -37.91 -9.89
C ALA A 311 -11.47 -38.49 -11.21
N GLN A 312 -10.17 -38.75 -11.35
CA GLN A 312 -9.61 -39.20 -12.61
C GLN A 312 -10.40 -40.45 -12.94
N VAL A 313 -11.34 -40.31 -13.87
CA VAL A 313 -12.10 -41.41 -14.39
C VAL A 313 -11.03 -42.19 -15.11
N HIS A 314 -10.46 -43.18 -14.41
CA HIS A 314 -9.70 -44.25 -15.00
C HIS A 314 -10.65 -44.92 -15.98
N ALA A 315 -10.70 -44.35 -17.18
CA ALA A 315 -11.25 -45.00 -18.36
C ALA A 315 -10.36 -46.21 -18.56
N ALA A 316 -10.78 -47.33 -17.97
CA ALA A 316 -10.29 -48.63 -18.32
C ALA A 316 -10.55 -48.79 -19.82
N SER A 317 -9.49 -48.61 -20.60
CA SER A 317 -9.40 -48.96 -22.01
C SER A 317 -9.73 -50.43 -22.17
N ARG A 318 -11.02 -50.74 -22.35
CA ARG A 318 -11.46 -52.01 -22.91
C ARG A 318 -11.11 -51.98 -24.40
N SER A 319 -10.01 -52.66 -24.70
CA SER A 319 -9.69 -53.15 -26.04
C SER A 319 -10.89 -53.91 -26.61
N ARG A 320 -11.57 -53.30 -27.59
CA ARG A 320 -12.42 -54.02 -28.54
C ARG A 320 -11.75 -53.94 -29.90
N THR A 321 -11.07 -55.04 -30.22
CA THR A 321 -10.77 -55.50 -31.57
C THR A 321 -12.06 -55.53 -32.40
N GLY A 322 -12.06 -54.89 -33.58
CA GLY A 322 -13.24 -54.94 -34.44
C GLY A 322 -13.18 -54.08 -35.70
N LYS A 323 -12.53 -54.62 -36.73
CA LYS A 323 -12.81 -54.50 -38.18
C LYS A 323 -12.86 -53.12 -38.86
N ALA A 324 -11.95 -52.98 -39.84
CA ALA A 324 -12.02 -52.11 -41.01
C ALA A 324 -13.30 -52.36 -41.85
N PRO A 325 -13.76 -51.34 -42.60
CA PRO A 325 -13.36 -51.18 -44.02
C PRO A 325 -12.96 -49.73 -44.35
N GLU A 326 -11.87 -49.51 -45.08
CA GLU A 326 -11.80 -49.36 -46.55
C GLU A 326 -12.56 -48.14 -47.12
N ALA A 327 -11.76 -47.08 -47.30
CA ALA A 327 -11.72 -46.07 -48.36
C ALA A 327 -13.01 -45.48 -48.96
N GLU A 328 -13.12 -44.15 -48.89
CA GLU A 328 -13.39 -43.36 -50.10
C GLU A 328 -12.76 -41.96 -50.02
N VAL A 329 -12.04 -41.62 -51.08
CA VAL A 329 -11.37 -40.34 -51.33
C VAL A 329 -12.28 -39.52 -52.24
N VAL A 330 -12.70 -38.32 -51.82
CA VAL A 330 -13.09 -37.23 -52.72
C VAL A 330 -12.66 -35.89 -52.15
N GLN A 331 -12.06 -35.08 -53.03
CA GLN A 331 -11.48 -33.77 -52.82
C GLN A 331 -12.52 -32.63 -52.74
N LEU A 332 -12.03 -31.49 -52.25
CA LEU A 332 -12.33 -30.12 -52.69
C LEU A 332 -13.68 -29.48 -52.29
N ALA A 333 -13.62 -28.54 -51.33
CA ALA A 333 -14.18 -27.19 -51.50
C ALA A 333 -13.69 -26.20 -50.42
N LYS A 334 -12.97 -25.18 -50.92
CA LYS A 334 -12.94 -23.77 -50.50
C LYS A 334 -13.80 -23.34 -49.30
N GLY A 335 -13.12 -22.66 -48.36
CA GLY A 335 -13.52 -21.33 -47.91
C GLY A 335 -14.24 -21.25 -46.56
N LYS A 336 -13.53 -20.78 -45.53
CA LYS A 336 -13.91 -19.58 -44.75
C LYS A 336 -12.83 -19.30 -43.70
N GLU A 337 -12.19 -18.14 -43.82
CA GLU A 337 -11.53 -17.49 -42.71
C GLU A 337 -12.56 -17.22 -41.61
N VAL A 338 -12.29 -17.69 -40.40
CA VAL A 338 -12.97 -17.24 -39.19
C VAL A 338 -11.86 -16.84 -38.21
N SER A 339 -11.74 -15.53 -38.02
CA SER A 339 -11.01 -14.92 -36.92
C SER A 339 -11.63 -15.35 -35.59
N GLY A 340 -10.91 -16.12 -34.78
CA GLY A 340 -11.18 -16.27 -33.33
C GLY A 340 -10.22 -15.36 -32.60
N VAL A 341 -10.66 -14.16 -32.17
CA VAL A 341 -11.32 -13.88 -30.89
C VAL A 341 -10.48 -14.38 -29.70
N ASN A 342 -9.56 -13.51 -29.28
CA ASN A 342 -8.95 -13.52 -27.96
C ASN A 342 -10.07 -13.46 -26.91
N ARG A 343 -10.16 -14.49 -26.06
CA ARG A 343 -10.96 -14.44 -24.83
C ARG A 343 -10.16 -13.69 -23.77
N THR A 344 -10.34 -12.38 -23.73
CA THR A 344 -10.05 -11.57 -22.55
C THR A 344 -11.16 -11.81 -21.54
N LEU A 345 -10.83 -12.45 -20.41
CA LEU A 345 -11.69 -12.53 -19.24
C LEU A 345 -11.68 -11.15 -18.57
N SER A 346 -12.61 -10.28 -18.98
CA SER A 346 -12.88 -9.02 -18.31
C SER A 346 -13.72 -9.30 -17.06
N ILE A 347 -13.12 -9.15 -15.88
CA ILE A 347 -13.83 -9.05 -14.61
C ILE A 347 -14.41 -7.63 -14.52
N PRO A 348 -15.74 -7.43 -14.42
CA PRO A 348 -16.30 -6.10 -14.29
C PRO A 348 -16.25 -5.64 -12.83
N TYR A 349 -15.25 -4.83 -12.48
CA TYR A 349 -15.37 -3.86 -11.39
C TYR A 349 -15.61 -2.48 -11.99
N GLU A 350 -16.89 -2.16 -12.21
CA GLU A 350 -17.31 -0.81 -12.61
C GLU A 350 -17.42 0.06 -11.34
N ILE A 351 -16.29 0.62 -10.89
CA ILE A 351 -16.31 1.73 -9.92
C ILE A 351 -16.67 2.97 -10.73
N ARG A 352 -17.93 3.40 -10.66
CA ARG A 352 -18.38 4.68 -11.23
C ARG A 352 -17.74 5.84 -10.46
N PRO A 353 -16.94 6.72 -11.11
CA PRO A 353 -16.57 7.99 -10.50
C PRO A 353 -17.75 8.97 -10.58
N SER A 354 -18.11 9.57 -9.44
CA SER A 354 -19.07 10.66 -9.37
C SER A 354 -18.50 11.91 -10.04
N THR A 355 -18.93 12.20 -11.26
CA THR A 355 -18.65 13.47 -11.93
C THR A 355 -19.48 14.59 -11.29
N PHE A 356 -18.82 15.43 -10.49
CA PHE A 356 -19.34 16.71 -10.05
C PHE A 356 -19.02 17.76 -11.12
N SER A 357 -19.99 18.07 -11.98
CA SER A 357 -19.87 19.10 -13.02
C SER A 357 -20.25 20.46 -12.45
N GLY A 358 -19.24 21.26 -12.07
CA GLY A 358 -19.39 22.70 -11.83
C GLY A 358 -19.08 23.49 -13.10
N THR A 359 -20.10 24.05 -13.73
CA THR A 359 -19.98 25.08 -14.79
C THR A 359 -19.43 26.39 -14.21
N PRO A 360 -18.42 27.02 -14.83
CA PRO A 360 -18.05 28.40 -14.52
C PRO A 360 -18.79 29.37 -15.43
N HIS A 361 -19.54 30.29 -14.83
CA HIS A 361 -20.07 31.48 -15.51
C HIS A 361 -19.12 32.67 -15.30
N GLY A 362 -18.81 33.35 -16.41
CA GLY A 362 -18.74 34.82 -16.43
C GLY A 362 -17.35 35.44 -16.43
N ALA A 363 -16.84 35.71 -17.64
CA ALA A 363 -15.88 36.78 -17.88
C ALA A 363 -16.61 38.13 -17.93
N ILE A 364 -16.07 39.17 -17.26
CA ILE A 364 -16.36 40.57 -17.54
C ILE A 364 -15.04 41.36 -17.47
N GLN A 365 -14.69 42.01 -18.58
CA GLN A 365 -13.70 43.07 -18.71
C GLN A 365 -14.24 44.40 -18.13
N GLY A 366 -13.35 45.29 -17.66
CA GLY A 366 -13.58 46.74 -17.80
C GLY A 366 -13.25 47.63 -16.60
N GLU A 367 -12.08 48.26 -16.68
CA GLU A 367 -11.75 49.69 -16.42
C GLU A 367 -12.08 50.44 -15.10
N VAL A 368 -10.97 50.96 -14.55
CA VAL A 368 -10.68 52.28 -13.93
C VAL A 368 -11.83 53.30 -13.75
N GLY A 369 -11.96 53.84 -12.52
CA GLY A 369 -12.66 55.11 -12.27
C GLY A 369 -12.72 55.50 -10.79
N ALA A 370 -12.24 56.69 -10.45
CA ALA A 370 -12.08 57.22 -9.10
C ALA A 370 -13.28 58.05 -8.59
N MET A 371 -13.29 58.27 -7.26
CA MET A 371 -13.97 59.31 -6.47
C MET A 371 -15.50 59.28 -6.28
N GLY A 372 -15.93 59.63 -5.06
CA GLY A 372 -17.14 60.43 -4.85
C GLY A 372 -18.09 59.94 -3.76
N ALA A 373 -18.18 60.70 -2.67
CA ALA A 373 -19.08 60.51 -1.54
C ALA A 373 -20.58 60.79 -1.85
N THR A 374 -21.50 60.21 -1.07
CA THR A 374 -22.57 60.86 -0.25
C THR A 374 -23.82 59.99 -0.02
N SER A 375 -24.16 59.80 1.26
CA SER A 375 -25.48 59.97 1.92
C SER A 375 -26.79 59.80 1.11
N ALA A 376 -27.67 58.87 1.51
CA ALA A 376 -28.92 59.16 2.27
C ALA A 376 -29.94 57.98 2.29
N SER A 377 -30.42 57.69 3.49
CA SER A 377 -31.74 57.22 3.96
C SER A 377 -32.76 56.53 3.03
N SER A 378 -33.29 55.39 3.48
CA SER A 378 -34.74 55.21 3.67
C SER A 378 -35.07 54.02 4.60
N THR A 379 -36.19 54.15 5.30
CA THR A 379 -36.58 53.52 6.57
C THR A 379 -37.84 52.68 6.40
N TYR A 380 -37.98 51.50 7.04
CA TYR A 380 -39.23 50.91 7.58
C TYR A 380 -38.85 49.87 8.66
N LEU A 381 -39.02 50.16 9.96
CA LEU A 381 -40.13 49.79 10.88
C LEU A 381 -40.37 48.27 11.03
N VAL A 382 -39.90 47.63 12.11
CA VAL A 382 -40.54 47.41 13.44
C VAL A 382 -41.21 46.04 13.57
N SER A 383 -40.68 45.19 14.46
CA SER A 383 -41.43 44.57 15.58
C SER A 383 -40.53 43.64 16.42
N ARG A 384 -40.29 44.05 17.68
CA ARG A 384 -40.03 43.24 18.89
C ARG A 384 -41.09 43.70 19.89
N PRO A 385 -41.61 42.85 20.81
CA PRO A 385 -40.92 42.49 22.08
C PRO A 385 -41.20 41.02 22.48
N SER A 386 -40.77 40.41 23.58
CA SER A 386 -40.48 40.90 24.92
C SER A 386 -39.63 39.91 25.73
N THR A 387 -38.82 40.48 26.61
CA THR A 387 -38.02 39.91 27.70
C THR A 387 -38.81 39.78 29.01
N ALA A 388 -38.48 38.80 29.85
CA ALA A 388 -38.30 38.84 31.33
C ALA A 388 -38.36 37.40 31.89
N GLY A 389 -37.62 36.97 32.91
CA GLY A 389 -36.91 37.74 33.91
C GLY A 389 -35.85 36.94 34.67
N SER A 390 -35.01 37.73 35.34
CA SER A 390 -33.93 37.43 36.27
C SER A 390 -34.45 36.96 37.63
N LEU A 391 -33.67 36.13 38.35
CA LEU A 391 -33.47 36.22 39.81
C LEU A 391 -32.22 35.42 40.27
N SER A 392 -31.17 36.16 40.62
CA SER A 392 -30.33 36.10 41.85
C SER A 392 -29.94 34.76 42.53
N ARG A 393 -28.62 34.45 42.50
CA ARG A 393 -27.61 34.09 43.58
C ARG A 393 -28.03 33.28 44.86
N PRO A 394 -27.11 32.60 45.61
CA PRO A 394 -25.64 32.71 45.64
C PRO A 394 -24.77 31.42 45.79
N LEU A 395 -23.46 31.66 45.66
CA LEU A 395 -22.25 30.96 46.09
C LEU A 395 -22.35 29.95 47.26
N SER A 396 -21.70 28.79 47.12
CA SER A 396 -20.45 28.40 47.81
C SER A 396 -20.27 26.88 47.80
N LEU A 397 -19.15 26.38 47.27
CA LEU A 397 -18.52 25.16 47.77
C LEU A 397 -17.07 25.06 47.27
N GLN A 398 -16.21 24.87 48.25
CA GLN A 398 -14.76 24.82 48.20
C GLN A 398 -14.28 23.68 47.32
N GLN A 399 -13.38 23.98 46.37
CA GLN A 399 -12.53 22.98 45.72
C GLN A 399 -11.18 22.97 46.45
N LYS A 400 -10.92 21.87 47.15
CA LYS A 400 -9.69 21.60 47.90
C LYS A 400 -8.67 20.99 46.93
N VAL A 401 -7.66 21.76 46.56
CA VAL A 401 -6.50 21.32 45.78
C VAL A 401 -5.43 20.79 46.75
N PRO A 402 -4.93 19.55 46.62
CA PRO A 402 -3.71 19.15 47.30
C PRO A 402 -2.49 19.61 46.50
N ALA A 403 -1.61 20.33 47.20
CA ALA A 403 -0.31 20.79 46.71
C ALA A 403 0.60 19.60 46.38
N GLN A 404 1.07 19.53 45.13
CA GLN A 404 2.23 18.71 44.77
C GLN A 404 3.51 19.50 45.06
N ALA A 405 4.40 18.87 45.80
CA ALA A 405 5.72 19.39 46.16
C ALA A 405 6.63 19.41 44.93
N MET A 406 7.31 20.55 44.72
CA MET A 406 8.43 20.67 43.79
C MET A 406 9.70 20.07 44.41
N PRO A 407 10.49 19.27 43.68
CA PRO A 407 11.86 18.99 44.08
C PRO A 407 12.82 20.09 43.59
N VAL A 408 13.69 20.50 44.52
CA VAL A 408 14.84 21.41 44.39
C VAL A 408 15.92 20.80 43.48
N PRO A 409 16.66 21.60 42.68
CA PRO A 409 17.72 21.11 41.81
C PRO A 409 19.02 20.82 42.59
N VAL A 410 19.70 19.74 42.22
CA VAL A 410 21.04 19.37 42.72
C VAL A 410 22.01 19.32 41.53
N PRO A 411 23.26 19.81 41.68
CA PRO A 411 24.07 20.27 40.56
C PRO A 411 24.95 19.19 39.90
N MET A 412 25.44 19.55 38.72
CA MET A 412 26.38 18.83 37.86
C MET A 412 27.69 18.39 38.56
N GLY A 413 28.19 17.22 38.16
CA GLY A 413 29.55 16.72 38.36
C GLY A 413 29.87 15.56 37.40
N PRO A 414 31.14 15.31 37.06
CA PRO A 414 31.56 15.22 35.65
C PRO A 414 31.77 13.83 35.06
N ALA A 415 31.90 13.86 33.72
CA ALA A 415 32.28 12.86 32.75
C ALA A 415 33.18 11.70 33.24
N VAL A 416 32.79 10.49 32.85
CA VAL A 416 33.69 9.33 32.74
C VAL A 416 33.55 8.75 31.34
N ALA A 417 34.66 8.78 30.60
CA ALA A 417 34.83 8.15 29.31
C ALA A 417 34.67 6.63 29.44
N SER A 418 33.84 6.04 28.57
CA SER A 418 33.82 4.58 28.37
C SER A 418 34.36 4.24 27.00
N VAL A 419 35.30 3.32 27.04
CA VAL A 419 36.23 2.91 26.00
C VAL A 419 35.56 1.92 25.04
N ALA A 420 35.95 2.07 23.78
CA ALA A 420 35.60 1.26 22.63
C ALA A 420 35.82 -0.25 22.82
N THR A 421 34.97 -1.05 22.16
CA THR A 421 35.35 -2.37 21.61
C THR A 421 34.62 -2.63 20.29
N PRO A 422 35.19 -3.46 19.39
CA PRO A 422 35.20 -3.13 17.97
C PRO A 422 34.23 -3.96 17.10
N SER A 423 33.83 -3.32 16.01
CA SER A 423 33.17 -3.89 14.85
C SER A 423 34.02 -4.97 14.18
N LYS A 424 33.41 -6.14 13.94
CA LYS A 424 33.95 -7.19 13.06
C LYS A 424 33.96 -6.69 11.61
N VAL A 425 35.17 -6.49 11.08
CA VAL A 425 35.44 -6.24 9.67
C VAL A 425 35.66 -7.59 8.99
N TRP A 426 34.86 -7.92 7.99
CA TRP A 426 35.15 -9.03 7.06
C TRP A 426 35.90 -8.47 5.85
N PHE A 427 37.15 -8.91 5.67
CA PHE A 427 37.93 -8.70 4.45
C PHE A 427 37.64 -9.85 3.48
N CYS A 428 37.12 -9.54 2.29
CA CYS A 428 37.23 -10.42 1.13
C CYS A 428 38.48 -10.02 0.35
N ALA A 429 39.46 -10.93 0.27
CA ALA A 429 40.61 -10.81 -0.62
C ALA A 429 40.26 -11.39 -2.01
N PRO A 430 40.79 -10.82 -3.11
CA PRO A 430 40.63 -11.38 -4.45
C PRO A 430 41.75 -12.39 -4.74
N GLY A 431 41.40 -13.55 -5.31
CA GLY A 431 42.36 -14.57 -5.74
C GLY A 431 41.87 -15.28 -7.00
N SER A 432 42.41 -14.84 -8.14
CA SER A 432 42.27 -15.43 -9.47
C SER A 432 42.98 -16.80 -9.60
N PRO A 433 42.71 -17.58 -10.67
CA PRO A 433 42.84 -19.04 -10.71
C PRO A 433 44.19 -19.51 -11.28
N PRO A 434 44.36 -20.83 -11.45
CA PRO A 434 44.97 -21.28 -12.70
C PRO A 434 44.28 -22.46 -13.37
N MET A 435 44.53 -22.50 -14.68
CA MET A 435 44.19 -23.52 -15.66
C MET A 435 44.55 -24.95 -15.26
N GLY A 436 43.82 -25.90 -15.84
CA GLY A 436 44.22 -27.29 -16.00
C GLY A 436 43.35 -28.01 -17.02
N THR A 437 43.73 -27.94 -18.29
CA THR A 437 43.27 -28.81 -19.38
C THR A 437 43.81 -30.23 -19.16
N VAL A 438 42.94 -31.24 -19.09
CA VAL A 438 43.29 -32.63 -19.45
C VAL A 438 42.13 -33.30 -20.17
N THR A 439 42.49 -33.86 -21.32
CA THR A 439 41.73 -34.65 -22.29
C THR A 439 41.34 -36.05 -21.80
N GLY A 440 40.19 -36.54 -22.25
CA GLY A 440 40.06 -37.93 -22.74
C GLY A 440 39.28 -38.95 -21.91
N PRO A 441 38.72 -40.00 -22.55
CA PRO A 441 37.43 -40.59 -22.19
C PRO A 441 37.53 -41.94 -21.45
N GLY A 442 36.48 -42.29 -20.69
CA GLY A 442 36.39 -43.58 -20.00
C GLY A 442 34.94 -44.03 -19.81
N SER A 443 34.52 -44.94 -20.69
CA SER A 443 33.31 -45.74 -20.61
C SER A 443 33.41 -46.80 -19.48
N VAL A 444 32.25 -47.33 -19.07
CA VAL A 444 31.96 -48.70 -18.56
C VAL A 444 31.38 -48.82 -17.12
N ALA A 445 30.21 -49.49 -17.09
CA ALA A 445 29.54 -50.30 -16.05
C ALA A 445 29.05 -49.61 -14.75
N SER A 446 27.74 -49.60 -14.42
CA SER A 446 26.83 -50.72 -14.12
C SER A 446 27.33 -51.68 -13.05
N VAL A 447 26.94 -51.47 -11.78
CA VAL A 447 26.61 -52.55 -10.84
C VAL A 447 25.51 -52.07 -9.89
N ARG A 448 24.39 -52.78 -9.92
CA ARG A 448 23.35 -52.80 -8.88
C ARG A 448 23.91 -53.40 -7.58
N ARG A 449 23.54 -52.83 -6.44
CA ARG A 449 22.88 -53.56 -5.35
C ARG A 449 22.01 -52.61 -4.55
#